data_AF-A0A523W7L8-F1
#
_entry.id   AF-A0A523W7L8-F1
#
_cell.length_a   1.000
_cell.length_b   1.000
_cell.length_c   1.000
_cell.angle_alpha   90.00
_cell.angle_beta   90.00
_cell.angle_gamma   90.00
#
_symmetry.space_group_name_H-M   'P 1'
#
loop_
_entity.id
_entity.type
_entity.pdbx_description
1 polymer ?
#
loop_
_entity_poly.entity_id
_entity_poly.type
_entity_poly.pdbx_seq_one_letter_code
_entity_poly.pdbx_strand_id
1 'polypeptide(L)'
;MIIAFFLFAHSWLAYLDSSLSYIGLTTKDIVFRNDYTMCDPYRFSIVDYLLNNPLESIDFVISVQDVFWNSSEQEMFRHLVDLYDLRVEEKKDGFKKALQESHKLIAQAFNETPQGLGKIFEELTLFSPELTSSIEEDKENEKRGDSLVMFLKENGKKVDYSRLFTACSRLLVANQYHEAWFKKVKKRTQQINGVQGAILYYEQCDFGEIVVGDTGKNVYKKDFAVIIDLGGDDVYQFDVQRGKIHLLIDISGDDLYEGNNYSIACGNFGVSILIDEKGDDTYSAKNYSIGCGIFGVGILIDREGNDRYFGDTFTEGAGGFGIGIIKDEAGNDVYEGALRAQGFASTYGVGILGDRDGNDMYLILEKYTDEIRYLDHYLSLSQGFTAGFRPDLSAGIGIILEQSGNDYYLGDIFAQGSSYWYGIGAIVDDKGNDNYVAYQYVQGAGTHIAIGVLVDKQGNDNYVAKGVSQGCGHDLSLGLLYDIKGDDSYVAYDLSQGAGNANGVGILIDESGNDTYSVKKTHNTQGYGDSRREYGSIGVLLDIKGEDFFRSGTDKTLWKKGECGIGIDWE
;
A
#
# COMPACT_ATOMS: atom_id res chain seq x y z
N MET A 1 3.33 16.76 14.62
CA MET A 1 3.46 18.03 13.87
C MET A 1 2.54 17.85 12.68
N ILE A 2 1.57 18.74 12.40
CA ILE A 2 0.59 18.47 11.32
C ILE A 2 1.38 18.30 10.02
N ILE A 3 1.30 17.12 9.41
CA ILE A 3 1.82 16.84 8.08
C ILE A 3 1.08 17.80 7.16
N ALA A 4 1.81 18.72 6.55
CA ALA A 4 1.22 19.68 5.62
C ALA A 4 1.00 18.93 4.30
N PHE A 5 -0.15 18.27 4.17
CA PHE A 5 -0.66 17.88 2.88
C PHE A 5 -1.41 19.06 2.24
N PHE A 6 -1.56 19.02 0.92
CA PHE A 6 -2.25 20.07 0.18
C PHE A 6 -3.75 19.93 0.37
N LEU A 7 -4.42 21.03 0.75
CA LEU A 7 -5.88 21.11 0.74
C LEU A 7 -6.33 21.60 -0.64
N PHE A 8 -7.19 20.82 -1.31
CA PHE A 8 -7.72 21.17 -2.62
C PHE A 8 -9.14 21.73 -2.48
N ALA A 9 -9.50 22.67 -3.36
CA ALA A 9 -10.85 23.23 -3.40
C ALA A 9 -11.74 22.29 -4.20
N HIS A 10 -12.63 21.58 -3.50
CA HIS A 10 -13.53 20.60 -4.10
C HIS A 10 -14.92 21.14 -4.36
N SER A 11 -15.44 20.88 -5.56
CA SER A 11 -16.79 21.32 -5.94
C SER A 11 -17.88 20.49 -5.26
N TRP A 12 -17.66 19.17 -5.14
CA TRP A 12 -18.56 18.23 -4.48
C TRP A 12 -18.88 18.55 -3.01
N LEU A 13 -18.01 19.26 -2.28
CA LEU A 13 -18.24 19.58 -0.86
C LEU A 13 -19.54 20.38 -0.63
N ALA A 14 -19.86 21.31 -1.54
CA ALA A 14 -21.08 22.11 -1.45
C ALA A 14 -22.33 21.25 -1.73
N TYR A 15 -22.23 20.30 -2.66
CA TYR A 15 -23.29 19.34 -2.96
C TYR A 15 -23.48 18.37 -1.79
N LEU A 16 -22.40 17.86 -1.19
CA LEU A 16 -22.45 16.99 -0.03
C LEU A 16 -23.13 17.67 1.17
N ASP A 17 -22.71 18.89 1.53
CA ASP A 17 -23.31 19.62 2.65
C ASP A 17 -24.81 19.91 2.42
N SER A 18 -25.16 20.28 1.19
CA SER A 18 -26.55 20.47 0.77
C SER A 18 -27.35 19.17 0.89
N SER A 19 -26.77 18.04 0.49
CA SER A 19 -27.40 16.72 0.54
C SER A 19 -27.66 16.27 1.97
N LEU A 20 -26.64 16.37 2.84
CA LEU A 20 -26.76 16.04 4.27
C LEU A 20 -27.84 16.86 4.98
N SER A 21 -28.05 18.12 4.58
CA SER A 21 -29.07 18.98 5.19
C SER A 21 -30.49 18.42 5.09
N TYR A 22 -30.81 17.61 4.07
CA TYR A 22 -32.12 16.97 3.90
C TYR A 22 -32.41 15.85 4.91
N ILE A 23 -31.36 15.31 5.53
CA ILE A 23 -31.44 14.34 6.64
C ILE A 23 -31.07 14.99 7.98
N GLY A 24 -30.97 16.32 8.02
CA GLY A 24 -30.72 17.09 9.24
C GLY A 24 -29.28 17.03 9.73
N LEU A 25 -28.34 16.68 8.85
CA LEU A 25 -26.91 16.61 9.11
C LEU A 25 -26.15 17.68 8.32
N THR A 26 -24.87 17.84 8.63
CA THR A 26 -23.90 18.68 7.93
C THR A 26 -22.60 17.92 7.76
N THR A 27 -21.69 18.43 6.94
CA THR A 27 -20.32 17.89 6.82
C THR A 27 -19.57 17.81 8.16
N LYS A 28 -19.95 18.60 9.17
CA LYS A 28 -19.36 18.55 10.51
C LYS A 28 -19.80 17.35 11.35
N ASP A 29 -20.87 16.67 10.95
CA ASP A 29 -21.35 15.45 11.60
C ASP A 29 -20.62 14.20 11.09
N ILE A 30 -19.87 14.32 9.98
CA ILE A 30 -18.94 13.30 9.51
C ILE A 30 -17.67 13.41 10.34
N VAL A 31 -17.69 12.78 11.51
CA VAL A 31 -16.57 12.79 12.44
C VAL A 31 -16.60 11.54 13.31
N PHE A 32 -15.43 11.00 13.61
CA PHE A 32 -15.26 9.90 14.54
C PHE A 32 -14.56 10.38 15.80
N ARG A 33 -14.87 9.76 16.93
CA ARG A 33 -14.03 9.94 18.12
C ARG A 33 -12.73 9.18 17.93
N ASN A 34 -11.63 9.73 18.43
CA ASN A 34 -10.32 9.05 18.43
C ASN A 34 -9.99 8.37 19.77
N ASP A 35 -10.92 8.43 20.75
CA ASP A 35 -10.76 7.90 22.10
C ASP A 35 -11.58 6.63 22.39
N TYR A 36 -12.10 5.95 21.35
CA TYR A 36 -12.81 4.67 21.50
C TYR A 36 -11.93 3.59 22.14
N THR A 37 -10.62 3.61 21.87
CA THR A 37 -9.60 2.76 22.49
C THR A 37 -8.39 3.59 22.90
N MET A 38 -7.55 3.04 23.79
CA MET A 38 -6.27 3.67 24.10
C MET A 38 -5.40 3.71 22.86
N CYS A 39 -4.84 4.89 22.56
CA CYS A 39 -3.87 5.05 21.47
C CYS A 39 -2.61 4.22 21.79
N ASP A 40 -2.34 3.23 20.94
CA ASP A 40 -1.11 2.44 21.04
C ASP A 40 0.08 3.21 20.46
N PRO A 41 1.33 2.83 20.78
CA PRO A 41 2.50 3.60 20.37
C PRO A 41 2.68 3.70 18.85
N TYR A 42 2.03 2.87 18.05
CA TYR A 42 2.27 2.71 16.63
C TYR A 42 1.19 3.34 15.76
N ARG A 43 0.14 3.92 16.35
CA ARG A 43 -0.87 4.69 15.61
C ARG A 43 -0.23 5.95 15.02
N PHE A 44 -0.35 6.11 13.71
CA PHE A 44 0.09 7.31 13.00
C PHE A 44 -0.77 8.53 13.38
N SER A 45 -0.13 9.68 13.59
CA SER A 45 -0.85 10.90 13.99
C SER A 45 -1.84 11.40 12.93
N ILE A 46 -1.58 11.12 11.64
CA ILE A 46 -2.51 11.39 10.54
C ILE A 46 -3.81 10.58 10.65
N VAL A 47 -3.79 9.37 11.22
CA VAL A 47 -5.01 8.58 11.45
C VAL A 47 -5.93 9.30 12.44
N ASP A 48 -5.39 9.76 13.57
CA ASP A 48 -6.19 10.50 14.56
C ASP A 48 -6.70 11.83 13.97
N TYR A 49 -5.92 12.48 13.11
CA TYR A 49 -6.35 13.69 12.41
C TYR A 49 -7.52 13.40 11.46
N LEU A 50 -7.40 12.39 10.60
CA LEU A 50 -8.42 12.04 9.61
C LEU A 50 -9.68 11.42 10.24
N LEU A 51 -9.57 10.72 11.37
CA LEU A 51 -10.78 10.32 12.12
C LEU A 51 -11.58 11.54 12.60
N ASN A 52 -10.91 12.65 12.92
CA ASN A 52 -11.56 13.91 13.27
C ASN A 52 -11.99 14.74 12.04
N ASN A 53 -11.36 14.52 10.89
CA ASN A 53 -11.61 15.24 9.64
C ASN A 53 -11.70 14.26 8.44
N PRO A 54 -12.70 13.36 8.39
CA PRO A 54 -12.68 12.21 7.48
C PRO A 54 -12.69 12.60 6.00
N LEU A 55 -13.32 13.71 5.65
CA LEU A 55 -13.38 14.21 4.27
C LEU A 55 -12.02 14.69 3.75
N GLU A 56 -11.08 15.06 4.62
CA GLU A 56 -9.72 15.43 4.22
C GLU A 56 -8.85 14.22 3.86
N SER A 57 -9.40 13.00 3.95
CA SER A 57 -8.70 11.78 3.51
C SER A 57 -8.44 11.79 2.00
N ILE A 58 -9.33 12.38 1.19
CA ILE A 58 -9.13 12.59 -0.26
C ILE A 58 -7.90 13.47 -0.50
N ASP A 59 -7.83 14.63 0.16
CA ASP A 59 -6.70 15.56 0.05
C ASP A 59 -5.38 14.93 0.48
N PHE A 60 -5.42 14.13 1.56
CA PHE A 60 -4.27 13.39 2.03
C PHE A 60 -3.76 12.42 0.96
N VAL A 61 -4.59 11.51 0.42
CA VAL A 61 -4.12 10.50 -0.55
C VAL A 61 -3.68 11.12 -1.88
N ILE A 62 -4.37 12.15 -2.36
CA ILE A 62 -3.96 12.91 -3.56
C ILE A 62 -2.62 13.62 -3.33
N SER A 63 -2.38 14.17 -2.13
CA SER A 63 -1.09 14.78 -1.83
C SER A 63 0.06 13.77 -1.79
N VAL A 64 -0.21 12.55 -1.34
CA VAL A 64 0.78 11.46 -1.36
C VAL A 64 1.09 11.10 -2.81
N GLN A 65 0.07 10.95 -3.67
CA GLN A 65 0.24 10.73 -5.12
C GLN A 65 1.10 11.82 -5.76
N ASP A 66 0.77 13.10 -5.53
CA ASP A 66 1.48 14.25 -6.10
C ASP A 66 2.96 14.25 -5.69
N VAL A 67 3.25 14.09 -4.40
CA VAL A 67 4.62 14.01 -3.90
C VAL A 67 5.34 12.79 -4.47
N PHE A 68 4.69 11.63 -4.53
CA PHE A 68 5.30 10.39 -5.00
C PHE A 68 5.76 10.50 -6.47
N TRP A 69 4.93 11.08 -7.33
CA TRP A 69 5.23 11.17 -8.76
C TRP A 69 6.00 12.43 -9.18
N ASN A 70 5.80 13.56 -8.50
CA ASN A 70 6.31 14.85 -8.94
C ASN A 70 7.53 15.35 -8.13
N SER A 71 8.05 14.56 -7.19
CA SER A 71 9.25 14.89 -6.43
C SER A 71 10.43 13.97 -6.74
N SER A 72 11.64 14.35 -6.30
CA SER A 72 12.80 13.45 -6.34
C SER A 72 12.60 12.28 -5.38
N GLU A 73 13.23 11.13 -5.63
CA GLU A 73 13.12 9.93 -4.77
C GLU A 73 13.46 10.21 -3.30
N GLN A 74 14.44 11.09 -3.06
CA GLN A 74 14.87 11.50 -1.73
C GLN A 74 13.77 12.31 -1.03
N GLU A 75 13.11 13.19 -1.78
CA GLU A 75 12.02 14.03 -1.30
C GLU A 75 10.74 13.23 -1.08
N MET A 76 10.41 12.32 -1.99
CA MET A 76 9.35 11.32 -1.81
C MET A 76 9.58 10.57 -0.49
N PHE A 77 10.75 9.94 -0.32
CA PHE A 77 11.05 9.18 0.89
C PHE A 77 11.00 10.05 2.15
N ARG A 78 11.48 11.30 2.09
CA ARG A 78 11.41 12.24 3.22
C ARG A 78 9.96 12.50 3.66
N HIS A 79 9.04 12.71 2.73
CA HIS A 79 7.62 12.91 3.08
C HIS A 79 6.99 11.66 3.69
N LEU A 80 7.37 10.46 3.25
CA LEU A 80 6.94 9.23 3.91
C LEU A 80 7.49 9.11 5.33
N VAL A 81 8.73 9.55 5.58
CA VAL A 81 9.29 9.60 6.95
C VAL A 81 8.58 10.62 7.83
N ASP A 82 8.09 11.73 7.28
CA ASP A 82 7.32 12.72 8.02
C ASP A 82 6.03 12.11 8.61
N LEU A 83 5.45 11.05 8.00
CA LEU A 83 4.34 10.27 8.56
C LEU A 83 4.65 9.69 9.94
N TYR A 84 5.91 9.30 10.16
CA TYR A 84 6.38 8.74 11.42
C TYR A 84 6.62 9.80 12.51
N ASP A 85 6.34 11.09 12.24
CA ASP A 85 6.75 12.24 13.05
C ASP A 85 8.28 12.28 13.28
N LEU A 86 9.04 11.78 12.30
CA LEU A 86 10.51 11.74 12.30
C LEU A 86 11.09 12.70 11.26
N ARG A 87 12.42 12.86 11.29
CA ARG A 87 13.17 13.60 10.27
C ARG A 87 14.43 12.82 9.91
N VAL A 88 14.86 12.98 8.66
CA VAL A 88 16.11 12.42 8.14
C VAL A 88 17.14 13.52 7.88
N GLU A 89 18.41 13.19 8.07
CA GLU A 89 19.51 14.08 7.68
C GLU A 89 20.00 13.77 6.27
N GLU A 90 19.78 14.72 5.35
CA GLU A 90 20.41 14.67 4.03
C GLU A 90 21.84 15.23 4.10
N LYS A 91 22.81 14.44 3.66
CA LYS A 91 24.19 14.90 3.48
C LYS A 91 24.71 14.47 2.12
N LYS A 92 25.17 15.45 1.35
CA LYS A 92 25.88 15.24 0.09
C LYS A 92 27.30 14.77 0.39
N ASP A 93 27.44 13.48 0.64
CA ASP A 93 28.71 12.77 0.79
C ASP A 93 29.08 12.06 -0.52
N GLY A 94 30.35 11.70 -0.71
CA GLY A 94 30.73 10.86 -1.85
C GLY A 94 30.16 9.44 -1.71
N PHE A 95 29.86 8.78 -2.84
CA PHE A 95 29.23 7.44 -2.93
C PHE A 95 29.67 6.46 -1.82
N LYS A 96 30.98 6.12 -1.76
CA LYS A 96 31.51 5.19 -0.74
C LYS A 96 31.35 5.67 0.69
N LYS A 97 31.48 6.97 0.95
CA LYS A 97 31.32 7.54 2.29
C LYS A 97 29.85 7.44 2.74
N ALA A 98 28.91 7.66 1.83
CA ALA A 98 27.50 7.47 2.12
C ALA A 98 27.21 6.00 2.51
N LEU A 99 27.69 5.03 1.74
CA LEU A 99 27.57 3.59 2.04
C LEU A 99 28.14 3.24 3.44
N GLN A 100 29.35 3.72 3.75
CA GLN A 100 30.00 3.47 5.06
C GLN A 100 29.20 4.03 6.24
N GLU A 101 28.70 5.26 6.13
CA GLU A 101 27.93 5.88 7.20
C GLU A 101 26.54 5.27 7.32
N SER A 102 25.87 4.93 6.20
CA SER A 102 24.59 4.22 6.21
C SER A 102 24.70 2.85 6.88
N HIS A 103 25.77 2.09 6.62
CA HIS A 103 26.04 0.84 7.31
C HIS A 103 26.19 1.01 8.84
N LYS A 104 26.91 2.04 9.29
CA LYS A 104 27.04 2.35 10.73
C LYS A 104 25.70 2.71 11.36
N LEU A 105 24.90 3.53 10.68
CA LEU A 105 23.57 3.94 11.15
C LEU A 105 22.65 2.73 11.28
N ILE A 106 22.64 1.83 10.30
CA ILE A 106 21.87 0.57 10.32
C ILE A 106 22.32 -0.31 11.49
N ALA A 107 23.61 -0.55 11.66
CA ALA A 107 24.11 -1.34 12.78
C ALA A 107 23.69 -0.75 14.14
N GLN A 108 23.76 0.57 14.28
CA GLN A 108 23.32 1.28 15.49
C GLN A 108 21.81 1.23 15.69
N ALA A 109 21.02 1.22 14.60
CA ALA A 109 19.57 1.24 14.66
C ALA A 109 18.98 0.02 15.37
N PHE A 110 19.71 -1.10 15.37
CA PHE A 110 19.25 -2.37 15.92
C PHE A 110 19.96 -2.80 17.22
N ASN A 111 20.78 -1.93 17.83
CA ASN A 111 21.56 -2.26 19.03
C ASN A 111 20.69 -2.72 20.22
N GLU A 112 19.48 -2.17 20.36
CA GLU A 112 18.55 -2.49 21.45
C GLU A 112 17.44 -3.47 21.02
N THR A 113 17.44 -3.88 19.76
CA THR A 113 16.40 -4.72 19.19
C THR A 113 16.56 -6.17 19.67
N PRO A 114 15.52 -6.77 20.28
CA PRO A 114 15.62 -8.13 20.79
C PRO A 114 15.73 -9.15 19.66
N GLN A 115 16.45 -10.25 19.94
CA GLN A 115 16.47 -11.40 19.05
C GLN A 115 15.06 -11.98 18.90
N GLY A 116 14.73 -12.47 17.71
CA GLY A 116 13.45 -13.11 17.43
C GLY A 116 12.29 -12.16 17.09
N LEU A 117 12.47 -10.82 17.18
CA LEU A 117 11.42 -9.85 16.85
C LEU A 117 10.81 -10.09 15.45
N GLY A 118 11.67 -10.27 14.44
CA GLY A 118 11.22 -10.55 13.07
C GLY A 118 10.47 -11.88 12.94
N LYS A 119 10.88 -12.92 13.69
CA LYS A 119 10.21 -14.21 13.67
C LYS A 119 8.80 -14.15 14.27
N ILE A 120 8.64 -13.35 15.33
CA ILE A 120 7.33 -13.12 15.96
C ILE A 120 6.40 -12.38 15.00
N PHE A 121 6.91 -11.39 14.28
CA PHE A 121 6.15 -10.71 13.23
C PHE A 121 5.77 -11.66 12.10
N GLU A 122 6.70 -12.50 11.63
CA GLU A 122 6.44 -13.54 10.63
C GLU A 122 5.33 -14.49 11.10
N GLU A 123 5.40 -14.99 12.33
CA GLU A 123 4.40 -15.91 12.88
C GLU A 123 2.98 -15.32 12.92
N LEU A 124 2.87 -14.00 13.09
CA LEU A 124 1.59 -13.29 13.08
C LEU A 124 1.09 -12.89 11.68
N THR A 125 1.97 -12.88 10.68
CA THR A 125 1.70 -12.32 9.33
C THR A 125 1.92 -13.30 8.19
N LEU A 126 2.42 -14.50 8.46
CA LEU A 126 2.43 -15.58 7.50
C LEU A 126 1.16 -16.38 7.71
N PHE A 127 0.29 -16.40 6.70
CA PHE A 127 -0.95 -17.16 6.81
C PHE A 127 -0.67 -18.63 6.46
N SER A 128 -0.80 -19.48 7.46
CA SER A 128 -0.65 -20.94 7.33
C SER A 128 -1.83 -21.60 8.05
N PRO A 129 -3.01 -21.70 7.39
CA PRO A 129 -4.19 -22.27 8.02
C PRO A 129 -3.93 -23.74 8.37
N GLU A 130 -4.12 -24.10 9.64
CA GLU A 130 -4.09 -25.49 10.09
C GLU A 130 -5.48 -26.14 9.89
N LEU A 131 -5.52 -27.43 9.55
CA LEU A 131 -6.78 -28.16 9.41
C LEU A 131 -7.47 -28.31 10.77
N THR A 132 -8.75 -27.92 10.84
CA THR A 132 -9.72 -28.21 11.93
C THR A 132 -9.09 -28.46 13.31
N SER A 133 -8.82 -27.39 14.03
CA SER A 133 -8.44 -27.40 15.44
C SER A 133 -9.65 -27.70 16.35
N SER A 134 -9.37 -28.28 17.50
CA SER A 134 -10.33 -28.36 18.59
C SER A 134 -10.53 -26.98 19.25
N ILE A 135 -11.66 -26.79 19.94
CA ILE A 135 -11.96 -25.53 20.66
C ILE A 135 -10.87 -25.20 21.70
N GLU A 136 -10.22 -26.21 22.28
CA GLU A 136 -9.14 -26.00 23.25
C GLU A 136 -7.87 -25.50 22.55
N GLU A 137 -7.51 -26.10 21.42
CA GLU A 137 -6.39 -25.65 20.58
C GLU A 137 -6.62 -24.23 20.05
N ASP A 138 -7.84 -23.87 19.63
CA ASP A 138 -8.19 -22.51 19.21
C ASP A 138 -7.93 -21.48 20.31
N LYS A 139 -8.35 -21.79 21.54
CA LYS A 139 -8.13 -20.91 22.70
C LYS A 139 -6.67 -20.79 23.08
N GLU A 140 -5.89 -21.86 22.92
CA GLU A 140 -4.45 -21.83 23.15
C GLU A 140 -3.73 -21.01 22.07
N ASN A 141 -4.14 -21.15 20.81
CA ASN A 141 -3.65 -20.38 19.68
C ASN A 141 -3.98 -18.89 19.83
N GLU A 142 -5.20 -18.54 20.27
CA GLU A 142 -5.61 -17.16 20.57
C GLU A 142 -4.70 -16.54 21.65
N LYS A 143 -4.53 -17.23 22.80
CA LYS A 143 -3.63 -16.76 23.87
C LYS A 143 -2.18 -16.62 23.44
N ARG A 144 -1.72 -17.52 22.57
CA ARG A 144 -0.38 -17.45 21.97
C ARG A 144 -0.29 -16.19 21.10
N GLY A 145 -1.27 -15.97 20.22
CA GLY A 145 -1.40 -14.77 19.39
C GLY A 145 -1.33 -13.49 20.22
N ASP A 146 -2.14 -13.38 21.27
CA ASP A 146 -2.13 -12.24 22.19
C ASP A 146 -0.74 -12.00 22.79
N SER A 147 -0.06 -13.07 23.22
CA SER A 147 1.29 -12.99 23.81
C SER A 147 2.33 -12.48 22.80
N LEU A 148 2.22 -12.90 21.53
CA LEU A 148 3.09 -12.45 20.44
C LEU A 148 2.84 -10.99 20.09
N VAL A 149 1.57 -10.57 20.03
CA VAL A 149 1.17 -9.18 19.78
C VAL A 149 1.67 -8.27 20.90
N MET A 150 1.56 -8.70 22.16
CA MET A 150 2.11 -7.96 23.30
C MET A 150 3.64 -7.86 23.23
N PHE A 151 4.32 -8.92 22.80
CA PHE A 151 5.77 -8.85 22.57
C PHE A 151 6.12 -7.81 21.49
N LEU A 152 5.42 -7.79 20.35
CA LEU A 152 5.62 -6.77 19.32
C LEU A 152 5.37 -5.37 19.89
N LYS A 153 4.29 -5.20 20.65
CA LYS A 153 3.92 -3.92 21.26
C LYS A 153 5.03 -3.36 22.14
N GLU A 154 5.64 -4.19 22.97
CA GLU A 154 6.72 -3.79 23.89
C GLU A 154 8.09 -3.59 23.22
N ASN A 155 8.31 -4.18 22.05
CA ASN A 155 9.65 -4.29 21.47
C ASN A 155 9.80 -3.65 20.07
N GLY A 156 8.72 -3.37 19.35
CA GLY A 156 8.77 -2.84 17.98
C GLY A 156 9.44 -1.46 17.85
N LYS A 157 9.35 -0.62 18.89
CA LYS A 157 10.06 0.67 18.99
C LYS A 157 11.51 0.59 19.51
N LYS A 158 12.03 -0.60 19.79
CA LYS A 158 13.47 -0.78 20.09
C LYS A 158 14.35 -0.73 18.84
N VAL A 159 13.73 -0.62 17.67
CA VAL A 159 14.37 -0.19 16.43
C VAL A 159 14.43 1.33 16.43
N ASP A 160 15.62 1.90 16.22
CA ASP A 160 15.80 3.34 16.04
C ASP A 160 15.56 3.72 14.56
N TYR A 161 14.28 3.97 14.27
CA TYR A 161 13.80 4.35 12.93
C TYR A 161 14.41 5.66 12.42
N SER A 162 14.79 6.60 13.29
CA SER A 162 15.42 7.85 12.85
C SER A 162 16.77 7.58 12.20
N ARG A 163 17.60 6.72 12.81
CA ARG A 163 18.87 6.28 12.20
C ARG A 163 18.65 5.45 10.94
N LEU A 164 17.71 4.52 10.98
CA LEU A 164 17.41 3.63 9.86
C LEU A 164 16.94 4.41 8.62
N PHE A 165 15.99 5.32 8.79
CA PHE A 165 15.48 6.17 7.70
C PHE A 165 16.53 7.18 7.24
N THR A 166 17.36 7.71 8.14
CA THR A 166 18.51 8.54 7.73
C THR A 166 19.51 7.74 6.89
N ALA A 167 19.73 6.45 7.19
CA ALA A 167 20.58 5.59 6.38
C ALA A 167 20.02 5.42 4.96
N CYS A 168 18.71 5.20 4.83
CA CYS A 168 18.03 5.11 3.53
C CYS A 168 18.12 6.42 2.74
N SER A 169 17.76 7.55 3.34
CA SER A 169 17.87 8.87 2.70
C SER A 169 19.28 9.14 2.16
N ARG A 170 20.32 8.78 2.92
CA ARG A 170 21.72 8.89 2.47
C ARG A 170 22.05 7.96 1.31
N LEU A 171 21.46 6.78 1.21
CA LEU A 171 21.66 5.84 0.10
C LEU A 171 20.98 6.34 -1.18
N LEU A 172 19.75 6.86 -1.08
CA LEU A 172 19.08 7.51 -2.21
C LEU A 172 19.89 8.71 -2.72
N VAL A 173 20.48 9.52 -1.82
CA VAL A 173 21.42 10.58 -2.23
C VAL A 173 22.70 10.00 -2.87
N ALA A 174 23.22 8.88 -2.34
CA ALA A 174 24.41 8.23 -2.87
C ALA A 174 24.21 7.76 -4.32
N ASN A 175 23.02 7.24 -4.64
CA ASN A 175 22.66 6.80 -5.97
C ASN A 175 22.97 7.89 -7.02
N GLN A 176 22.62 9.15 -6.76
CA GLN A 176 22.90 10.27 -7.68
C GLN A 176 24.39 10.49 -8.00
N TYR A 177 25.32 9.89 -7.25
CA TYR A 177 26.76 10.07 -7.40
C TYR A 177 27.50 8.79 -7.86
N HIS A 178 26.80 7.68 -8.08
CA HIS A 178 27.43 6.39 -8.40
C HIS A 178 28.25 6.47 -9.71
N GLU A 179 27.70 7.08 -10.77
CA GLU A 179 28.41 7.25 -12.03
C GLU A 179 29.70 8.09 -11.89
N ALA A 180 29.59 9.21 -11.17
CA ALA A 180 30.70 10.14 -11.00
C ALA A 180 31.83 9.50 -10.18
N TRP A 181 31.49 8.60 -9.26
CA TRP A 181 32.44 7.74 -8.57
C TRP A 181 33.05 6.71 -9.53
N PHE A 182 32.24 5.99 -10.32
CA PHE A 182 32.72 4.94 -11.23
C PHE A 182 33.61 5.48 -12.37
N LYS A 183 33.42 6.74 -12.80
CA LYS A 183 34.32 7.43 -13.73
C LYS A 183 35.73 7.61 -13.17
N LYS A 184 35.90 7.65 -11.85
CA LYS A 184 37.19 7.89 -11.16
C LYS A 184 37.92 6.61 -10.76
N VAL A 185 37.22 5.48 -10.64
CA VAL A 185 37.86 4.21 -10.24
C VAL A 185 38.63 3.59 -11.40
N LYS A 186 39.71 2.87 -11.07
CA LYS A 186 40.49 2.13 -12.05
C LYS A 186 39.76 0.84 -12.42
N LYS A 187 39.30 0.76 -13.67
CA LYS A 187 38.60 -0.40 -14.22
C LYS A 187 39.59 -1.52 -14.56
N ARG A 188 39.24 -2.75 -14.21
CA ARG A 188 40.00 -3.95 -14.57
C ARG A 188 39.04 -5.12 -14.70
N THR A 189 38.96 -5.69 -15.90
CA THR A 189 38.22 -6.93 -16.13
C THR A 189 38.82 -8.06 -15.29
N GLN A 190 37.96 -8.70 -14.51
CA GLN A 190 38.32 -9.82 -13.63
C GLN A 190 37.13 -10.74 -13.44
N GLN A 191 37.41 -11.95 -12.98
CA GLN A 191 36.39 -12.94 -12.60
C GLN A 191 36.28 -12.92 -11.08
N ILE A 192 35.05 -12.82 -10.56
CA ILE A 192 34.77 -12.73 -9.13
C ILE A 192 33.96 -13.95 -8.71
N ASN A 193 34.28 -14.54 -7.55
CA ASN A 193 33.51 -15.65 -7.03
C ASN A 193 32.06 -15.22 -6.76
N GLY A 194 31.10 -16.00 -7.23
CA GLY A 194 29.68 -15.66 -7.15
C GLY A 194 29.18 -14.81 -8.30
N VAL A 195 30.01 -14.49 -9.30
CA VAL A 195 29.56 -13.88 -10.56
C VAL A 195 30.01 -14.74 -11.75
N GLN A 196 29.10 -15.00 -12.69
CA GLN A 196 29.43 -15.51 -14.02
C GLN A 196 29.29 -14.35 -15.00
N GLY A 197 30.30 -14.07 -15.82
CA GLY A 197 30.36 -12.85 -16.65
C GLY A 197 31.57 -11.98 -16.30
N ALA A 198 31.78 -10.87 -16.99
CA ALA A 198 32.93 -10.01 -16.74
C ALA A 198 32.61 -8.97 -15.66
N ILE A 199 33.58 -8.68 -14.79
CA ILE A 199 33.46 -7.64 -13.77
C ILE A 199 34.51 -6.57 -14.01
N LEU A 200 34.10 -5.31 -14.08
CA LEU A 200 34.97 -4.16 -14.33
C LEU A 200 35.57 -3.58 -13.04
N TYR A 201 34.89 -3.77 -11.91
CA TYR A 201 35.36 -3.32 -10.61
C TYR A 201 34.89 -4.25 -9.49
N TYR A 202 35.76 -4.53 -8.53
CA TYR A 202 35.44 -5.26 -7.31
C TYR A 202 36.20 -4.65 -6.15
N GLU A 203 35.52 -4.46 -5.03
CA GLU A 203 36.15 -4.05 -3.79
C GLU A 203 35.43 -4.64 -2.58
N GLN A 204 36.21 -5.19 -1.65
CA GLN A 204 35.70 -5.60 -0.36
C GLN A 204 35.81 -4.46 0.64
N CYS A 205 34.69 -4.09 1.24
CA CYS A 205 34.59 -3.04 2.26
C CYS A 205 34.02 -3.61 3.58
N ASP A 206 34.12 -2.84 4.66
CA ASP A 206 33.58 -3.24 5.98
C ASP A 206 32.06 -3.45 5.97
N PHE A 207 31.34 -2.76 5.07
CA PHE A 207 29.90 -2.88 4.90
C PHE A 207 29.47 -3.98 3.91
N GLY A 208 30.43 -4.66 3.29
CA GLY A 208 30.19 -5.68 2.26
C GLY A 208 30.94 -5.40 0.96
N GLU A 209 30.66 -6.20 -0.05
CA GLU A 209 31.36 -6.17 -1.33
C GLU A 209 30.63 -5.30 -2.35
N ILE A 210 31.40 -4.52 -3.12
CA ILE A 210 30.95 -3.77 -4.28
C ILE A 210 31.41 -4.50 -5.53
N VAL A 211 30.50 -4.74 -6.46
CA VAL A 211 30.78 -5.23 -7.81
C VAL A 211 30.23 -4.26 -8.85
N VAL A 212 30.94 -4.14 -9.98
CA VAL A 212 30.43 -3.46 -11.17
C VAL A 212 30.56 -4.38 -12.38
N GLY A 213 29.43 -4.77 -12.96
CA GLY A 213 29.30 -5.59 -14.16
C GLY A 213 29.89 -4.94 -15.41
N ASP A 214 30.03 -5.69 -16.50
CA ASP A 214 30.26 -5.10 -17.81
C ASP A 214 28.92 -4.87 -18.53
N THR A 215 28.89 -4.92 -19.86
CA THR A 215 27.65 -4.66 -20.63
C THR A 215 27.18 -5.93 -21.32
N GLY A 216 27.38 -7.09 -20.69
CA GLY A 216 27.02 -8.36 -21.28
C GLY A 216 26.70 -9.37 -20.21
N LYS A 217 25.72 -10.22 -20.50
CA LYS A 217 25.13 -11.21 -19.59
C LYS A 217 26.03 -11.65 -18.42
N ASN A 218 25.68 -11.14 -17.25
CA ASN A 218 26.16 -11.49 -15.94
C ASN A 218 25.14 -12.37 -15.19
N VAL A 219 25.64 -13.20 -14.28
CA VAL A 219 24.81 -13.97 -13.34
C VAL A 219 25.38 -13.78 -11.94
N TYR A 220 24.65 -13.08 -11.09
CA TYR A 220 25.00 -12.76 -9.71
C TYR A 220 24.40 -13.79 -8.76
N LYS A 221 25.24 -14.49 -7.99
CA LYS A 221 24.84 -15.63 -7.12
C LYS A 221 25.22 -15.44 -5.67
N LYS A 222 25.54 -14.21 -5.27
CA LYS A 222 26.09 -13.90 -3.96
C LYS A 222 25.45 -12.63 -3.43
N ASP A 223 25.27 -12.60 -2.11
CA ASP A 223 24.88 -11.43 -1.33
C ASP A 223 25.95 -10.31 -1.38
N PHE A 224 25.94 -9.50 -2.43
CA PHE A 224 26.74 -8.27 -2.55
C PHE A 224 26.02 -7.11 -1.85
N ALA A 225 26.80 -6.20 -1.26
CA ALA A 225 26.23 -4.99 -0.66
C ALA A 225 25.87 -3.96 -1.73
N VAL A 226 26.65 -3.91 -2.81
CA VAL A 226 26.40 -3.05 -3.96
C VAL A 226 26.65 -3.80 -5.26
N ILE A 227 25.68 -3.76 -6.16
CA ILE A 227 25.81 -4.19 -7.55
C ILE A 227 25.50 -2.96 -8.40
N ILE A 228 26.36 -2.67 -9.37
CA ILE A 228 26.08 -1.74 -10.45
C ILE A 228 26.33 -2.52 -11.73
N ASP A 229 25.30 -2.95 -12.43
CA ASP A 229 25.47 -3.50 -13.75
C ASP A 229 25.46 -2.37 -14.79
N LEU A 230 26.14 -2.56 -15.92
CA LEU A 230 26.12 -1.58 -17.01
C LEU A 230 25.30 -2.08 -18.21
N GLY A 231 24.79 -3.31 -18.13
CA GLY A 231 23.68 -3.84 -18.91
C GLY A 231 23.91 -5.24 -19.48
N GLY A 232 22.94 -5.71 -20.25
CA GLY A 232 22.85 -7.05 -20.81
C GLY A 232 21.82 -7.87 -20.03
N ASP A 233 21.21 -8.86 -20.70
CA ASP A 233 20.16 -9.68 -20.10
C ASP A 233 20.71 -10.55 -18.95
N ASP A 234 20.55 -10.10 -17.72
CA ASP A 234 21.23 -10.58 -16.53
C ASP A 234 20.36 -11.48 -15.67
N VAL A 235 20.99 -12.14 -14.70
CA VAL A 235 20.28 -12.96 -13.72
C VAL A 235 20.81 -12.67 -12.32
N TYR A 236 19.92 -12.19 -11.46
CA TYR A 236 20.21 -11.85 -10.06
C TYR A 236 19.58 -12.88 -9.13
N GLN A 237 20.41 -13.74 -8.54
CA GLN A 237 19.96 -14.76 -7.58
C GLN A 237 20.15 -14.25 -6.15
N PHE A 238 19.04 -13.86 -5.52
CA PHE A 238 19.04 -13.31 -4.17
C PHE A 238 18.96 -14.40 -3.10
N ASP A 239 19.86 -14.30 -2.13
CA ASP A 239 19.71 -14.92 -0.81
C ASP A 239 18.84 -14.02 0.10
N VAL A 240 18.57 -14.50 1.32
CA VAL A 240 17.89 -13.72 2.37
C VAL A 240 18.67 -12.43 2.66
N GLN A 241 18.06 -11.30 2.34
CA GLN A 241 18.53 -9.97 2.72
C GLN A 241 18.15 -9.70 4.17
N ARG A 242 19.13 -9.37 5.01
CA ARG A 242 18.88 -9.00 6.42
C ARG A 242 20.02 -8.17 7.01
N GLY A 243 19.69 -7.14 7.80
CA GLY A 243 20.67 -6.52 8.70
C GLY A 243 21.72 -5.62 8.05
N LYS A 244 21.58 -5.31 6.75
CA LYS A 244 22.64 -4.71 5.93
C LYS A 244 22.09 -3.66 4.97
N ILE A 245 23.01 -3.07 4.21
CA ILE A 245 22.69 -2.32 3.00
C ILE A 245 22.71 -3.27 1.79
N HIS A 246 21.76 -3.06 0.89
CA HIS A 246 21.73 -3.63 -0.45
C HIS A 246 21.40 -2.49 -1.42
N LEU A 247 22.26 -2.23 -2.39
CA LEU A 247 22.03 -1.26 -3.46
C LEU A 247 22.33 -1.96 -4.79
N LEU A 248 21.31 -2.21 -5.59
CA LEU A 248 21.42 -2.72 -6.94
C LEU A 248 20.99 -1.61 -7.91
N ILE A 249 21.81 -1.36 -8.92
CA ILE A 249 21.51 -0.48 -10.04
C ILE A 249 21.81 -1.27 -11.31
N ASP A 250 20.78 -1.62 -12.09
CA ASP A 250 20.91 -2.07 -13.47
C ASP A 250 20.70 -0.89 -14.41
N ILE A 251 21.29 -0.94 -15.60
CA ILE A 251 21.24 0.16 -16.58
C ILE A 251 20.46 -0.22 -17.84
N SER A 252 20.45 -1.50 -18.22
CA SER A 252 19.66 -1.98 -19.35
C SER A 252 19.77 -3.49 -19.51
N GLY A 253 18.68 -4.18 -19.83
CA GLY A 253 18.70 -5.59 -20.20
C GLY A 253 17.34 -6.20 -19.91
N ASP A 254 16.97 -7.29 -20.59
CA ASP A 254 15.76 -8.02 -20.19
C ASP A 254 16.15 -9.02 -19.09
N ASP A 255 15.97 -8.62 -17.83
CA ASP A 255 16.60 -9.21 -16.67
C ASP A 255 15.69 -10.14 -15.86
N LEU A 256 16.32 -11.08 -15.16
CA LEU A 256 15.66 -11.97 -14.22
C LEU A 256 16.18 -11.74 -12.80
N TYR A 257 15.34 -11.16 -11.96
CA TYR A 257 15.54 -11.03 -10.53
C TYR A 257 14.84 -12.20 -9.82
N GLU A 258 15.60 -13.17 -9.32
CA GLU A 258 15.04 -14.37 -8.67
C GLU A 258 15.45 -14.49 -7.19
N GLY A 259 14.47 -14.74 -6.33
CA GLY A 259 14.67 -14.86 -4.89
C GLY A 259 13.71 -15.87 -4.24
N ASN A 260 13.94 -16.17 -2.97
CA ASN A 260 12.99 -16.94 -2.16
C ASN A 260 12.21 -16.00 -1.24
N ASN A 261 12.20 -16.27 0.07
CA ASN A 261 11.65 -15.33 1.03
C ASN A 261 12.71 -14.28 1.38
N TYR A 262 12.29 -13.08 1.79
CA TYR A 262 13.21 -12.03 2.25
C TYR A 262 14.22 -11.59 1.19
N SER A 263 13.77 -11.38 -0.04
CA SER A 263 14.62 -11.07 -1.20
C SER A 263 14.02 -10.01 -2.12
N ILE A 264 14.80 -9.53 -3.09
CA ILE A 264 14.42 -8.50 -4.07
C ILE A 264 13.95 -7.22 -3.39
N ALA A 265 14.85 -6.24 -3.25
CA ALA A 265 14.52 -4.96 -2.63
C ALA A 265 13.88 -5.09 -1.23
N CYS A 266 14.24 -6.08 -0.41
CA CYS A 266 13.64 -6.26 0.91
C CYS A 266 14.45 -5.64 2.06
N GLY A 267 13.89 -4.61 2.68
CA GLY A 267 14.37 -4.02 3.92
C GLY A 267 14.02 -4.84 5.15
N ASN A 268 14.69 -5.97 5.36
CA ASN A 268 14.52 -6.81 6.55
C ASN A 268 15.56 -6.45 7.63
N PHE A 269 15.18 -5.63 8.62
CA PHE A 269 16.14 -5.04 9.57
C PHE A 269 17.31 -4.34 8.86
N GLY A 270 17.03 -3.62 7.77
CA GLY A 270 18.06 -3.04 6.91
C GLY A 270 17.45 -2.11 5.88
N VAL A 271 18.27 -1.75 4.88
CA VAL A 271 17.82 -0.96 3.74
C VAL A 271 18.23 -1.67 2.46
N SER A 272 17.26 -1.98 1.60
CA SER A 272 17.50 -2.53 0.27
C SER A 272 16.86 -1.64 -0.78
N ILE A 273 17.65 -1.24 -1.76
CA ILE A 273 17.23 -0.41 -2.90
C ILE A 273 17.64 -1.16 -4.18
N LEU A 274 16.67 -1.39 -5.07
CA LEU A 274 16.86 -1.90 -6.42
C LEU A 274 16.38 -0.83 -7.38
N ILE A 275 17.20 -0.47 -8.35
CA ILE A 275 16.85 0.45 -9.43
C ILE A 275 17.17 -0.28 -10.74
N ASP A 276 16.14 -0.58 -11.52
CA ASP A 276 16.26 -0.91 -12.93
C ASP A 276 16.01 0.36 -13.74
N GLU A 277 16.74 0.53 -14.83
CA GLU A 277 16.60 1.69 -15.69
C GLU A 277 15.89 1.36 -17.02
N LYS A 278 16.01 0.12 -17.54
CA LYS A 278 15.50 -0.28 -18.86
C LYS A 278 15.44 -1.81 -19.00
N GLY A 279 14.31 -2.33 -19.45
CA GLY A 279 14.22 -3.74 -19.85
C GLY A 279 12.82 -4.28 -19.74
N ASP A 280 12.50 -5.36 -20.46
CA ASP A 280 11.30 -6.13 -20.11
C ASP A 280 11.69 -7.20 -19.06
N ASP A 281 11.48 -6.89 -17.78
CA ASP A 281 12.04 -7.61 -16.65
C ASP A 281 11.09 -8.59 -15.97
N THR A 282 11.67 -9.47 -15.17
CA THR A 282 10.92 -10.37 -14.29
C THR A 282 11.50 -10.39 -12.88
N TYR A 283 10.66 -9.98 -11.93
CA TYR A 283 10.91 -10.02 -10.49
C TYR A 283 10.15 -11.20 -9.88
N SER A 284 10.83 -12.29 -9.59
CA SER A 284 10.22 -13.52 -9.06
C SER A 284 10.74 -13.88 -7.68
N ALA A 285 9.90 -13.77 -6.67
CA ALA A 285 10.22 -14.15 -5.31
C ALA A 285 9.01 -14.76 -4.58
N LYS A 286 9.13 -14.96 -3.27
CA LYS A 286 8.08 -15.54 -2.43
C LYS A 286 7.63 -14.54 -1.38
N ASN A 287 7.60 -14.96 -0.13
CA ASN A 287 7.06 -14.17 0.96
C ASN A 287 8.05 -13.09 1.38
N TYR A 288 7.56 -11.96 1.88
CA TYR A 288 8.43 -10.92 2.41
C TYR A 288 9.46 -10.52 1.37
N SER A 289 9.03 -10.20 0.14
CA SER A 289 9.93 -9.89 -0.98
C SER A 289 9.41 -8.71 -1.81
N ILE A 290 10.17 -8.29 -2.82
CA ILE A 290 9.79 -7.29 -3.83
C ILE A 290 9.36 -5.95 -3.20
N GLY A 291 10.34 -5.13 -2.87
CA GLY A 291 10.10 -3.77 -2.34
C GLY A 291 9.51 -3.77 -0.91
N CYS A 292 9.70 -4.83 -0.13
CA CYS A 292 9.15 -4.95 1.23
C CYS A 292 9.94 -4.23 2.31
N GLY A 293 9.25 -3.59 3.27
CA GLY A 293 9.83 -3.01 4.47
C GLY A 293 9.41 -3.74 5.75
N ILE A 294 10.32 -4.47 6.39
CA ILE A 294 10.06 -5.25 7.62
C ILE A 294 11.09 -4.87 8.69
N PHE A 295 10.69 -4.04 9.65
CA PHE A 295 11.66 -3.39 10.56
C PHE A 295 12.77 -2.67 9.79
N GLY A 296 12.46 -2.19 8.58
CA GLY A 296 13.42 -1.76 7.56
C GLY A 296 12.77 -1.04 6.40
N VAL A 297 13.57 -0.76 5.38
CA VAL A 297 13.14 -0.02 4.18
C VAL A 297 13.49 -0.82 2.92
N GLY A 298 12.47 -1.18 2.15
CA GLY A 298 12.61 -1.81 0.84
C GLY A 298 12.10 -0.88 -0.25
N ILE A 299 12.88 -0.67 -1.30
CA ILE A 299 12.53 0.19 -2.43
C ILE A 299 12.94 -0.52 -3.72
N LEU A 300 11.97 -0.75 -4.59
CA LEU A 300 12.18 -1.14 -5.98
C LEU A 300 11.73 0.05 -6.85
N ILE A 301 12.61 0.48 -7.75
CA ILE A 301 12.30 1.50 -8.75
C ILE A 301 12.55 0.87 -10.11
N ASP A 302 11.51 0.74 -10.90
CA ASP A 302 11.58 0.41 -12.32
C ASP A 302 11.30 1.69 -13.12
N ARG A 303 11.92 1.84 -14.28
CA ARG A 303 11.90 3.08 -15.06
C ARG A 303 11.27 2.91 -16.43
N GLU A 304 11.46 1.76 -17.06
CA GLU A 304 11.03 1.50 -18.43
C GLU A 304 10.97 -0.02 -18.64
N GLY A 305 9.81 -0.57 -18.99
CA GLY A 305 9.72 -2.00 -19.27
C GLY A 305 8.35 -2.50 -19.65
N ASN A 306 8.15 -3.82 -19.63
CA ASN A 306 6.83 -4.45 -19.54
C ASN A 306 7.05 -5.66 -18.64
N ASP A 307 6.86 -5.41 -17.36
CA ASP A 307 7.50 -6.12 -16.29
C ASP A 307 6.53 -7.07 -15.61
N ARG A 308 7.12 -8.04 -14.92
CA ARG A 308 6.37 -9.07 -14.21
C ARG A 308 6.86 -9.20 -12.80
N TYR A 309 5.98 -8.90 -11.86
CA TYR A 309 6.21 -8.99 -10.43
C TYR A 309 5.44 -10.20 -9.89
N PHE A 310 6.18 -11.26 -9.54
CA PHE A 310 5.62 -12.49 -8.98
C PHE A 310 6.04 -12.63 -7.52
N GLY A 311 5.11 -12.35 -6.62
CA GLY A 311 5.27 -12.55 -5.18
C GLY A 311 4.25 -13.52 -4.58
N ASP A 312 4.32 -13.70 -3.27
CA ASP A 312 3.38 -14.57 -2.54
C ASP A 312 2.68 -13.80 -1.40
N THR A 313 3.21 -13.86 -0.18
CA THR A 313 2.64 -13.16 0.97
C THR A 313 3.54 -12.02 1.43
N PHE A 314 2.97 -10.84 1.75
CA PHE A 314 3.73 -9.70 2.27
C PHE A 314 4.79 -9.24 1.24
N THR A 315 4.33 -8.85 0.06
CA THR A 315 5.18 -8.57 -1.11
C THR A 315 4.71 -7.33 -1.84
N GLU A 316 5.43 -6.91 -2.87
CA GLU A 316 5.02 -5.85 -3.80
C GLU A 316 4.73 -4.53 -3.07
N GLY A 317 5.77 -3.95 -2.49
CA GLY A 317 5.67 -2.68 -1.76
C GLY A 317 5.04 -2.79 -0.38
N ALA A 318 4.94 -3.99 0.20
CA ALA A 318 4.33 -4.19 1.51
C ALA A 318 5.20 -3.64 2.68
N GLY A 319 4.57 -2.97 3.65
CA GLY A 319 5.22 -2.37 4.82
C GLY A 319 4.71 -2.92 6.16
N GLY A 320 5.62 -3.23 7.10
CA GLY A 320 5.28 -3.63 8.47
C GLY A 320 6.42 -3.29 9.41
N PHE A 321 6.15 -2.41 10.37
CA PHE A 321 7.22 -1.75 11.15
C PHE A 321 8.31 -1.17 10.23
N GLY A 322 7.95 -0.59 9.09
CA GLY A 322 8.90 -0.25 8.04
C GLY A 322 8.22 0.34 6.82
N ILE A 323 9.02 0.67 5.81
CA ILE A 323 8.55 1.31 4.58
C ILE A 323 8.83 0.36 3.41
N GLY A 324 7.80 -0.05 2.69
CA GLY A 324 7.89 -0.79 1.43
C GLY A 324 7.42 0.07 0.26
N ILE A 325 8.17 0.05 -0.85
CA ILE A 325 7.91 0.84 -2.04
C ILE A 325 8.21 0.00 -3.29
N ILE A 326 7.23 -0.07 -4.19
CA ILE A 326 7.45 -0.23 -5.62
C ILE A 326 7.14 1.10 -6.28
N LYS A 327 8.00 1.52 -7.20
CA LYS A 327 7.79 2.67 -8.06
C LYS A 327 8.15 2.25 -9.49
N ASP A 328 7.16 1.83 -10.25
CA ASP A 328 7.26 1.63 -11.69
C ASP A 328 7.02 2.99 -12.39
N GLU A 329 7.61 3.22 -13.55
CA GLU A 329 7.42 4.49 -14.27
C GLU A 329 6.89 4.35 -15.69
N ALA A 330 6.91 3.16 -16.29
CA ALA A 330 6.38 2.92 -17.63
C ALA A 330 6.39 1.43 -17.97
N GLY A 331 5.26 0.93 -18.45
CA GLY A 331 5.19 -0.38 -19.05
C GLY A 331 3.78 -0.84 -19.38
N ASN A 332 3.58 -2.16 -19.37
CA ASN A 332 2.26 -2.77 -19.24
C ASN A 332 2.53 -3.97 -18.35
N ASP A 333 2.26 -3.77 -17.07
CA ASP A 333 2.91 -4.51 -16.02
C ASP A 333 1.95 -5.49 -15.37
N VAL A 334 2.52 -6.57 -14.84
CA VAL A 334 1.75 -7.62 -14.20
C VAL A 334 2.24 -7.81 -12.79
N TYR A 335 1.38 -7.47 -11.83
CA TYR A 335 1.59 -7.68 -10.41
C TYR A 335 0.76 -8.87 -9.95
N GLU A 336 1.43 -9.96 -9.59
CA GLU A 336 0.79 -11.19 -9.09
C GLU A 336 1.26 -11.50 -7.67
N GLY A 337 0.34 -11.34 -6.72
CA GLY A 337 0.54 -11.69 -5.31
C GLY A 337 -0.57 -12.60 -4.78
N ALA A 338 -0.44 -13.13 -3.57
CA ALA A 338 -1.46 -13.99 -2.96
C ALA A 338 -2.14 -13.37 -1.74
N LEU A 339 -1.37 -12.74 -0.85
CA LEU A 339 -1.91 -12.23 0.41
C LEU A 339 -1.06 -11.08 0.95
N ARG A 340 -1.65 -10.00 1.48
CA ARG A 340 -0.85 -8.88 2.01
C ARG A 340 0.13 -8.31 0.98
N ALA A 341 -0.28 -8.24 -0.28
CA ALA A 341 0.51 -7.79 -1.41
C ALA A 341 0.03 -6.42 -1.92
N GLN A 342 0.81 -5.81 -2.82
CA GLN A 342 0.41 -4.64 -3.61
C GLN A 342 0.06 -3.44 -2.72
N GLY A 343 1.08 -2.76 -2.21
CA GLY A 343 0.91 -1.58 -1.35
C GLY A 343 0.23 -1.90 -0.01
N PHE A 344 0.36 -3.13 0.50
CA PHE A 344 -0.21 -3.51 1.79
C PHE A 344 0.54 -2.89 2.98
N ALA A 345 -0.17 -2.55 4.06
CA ALA A 345 0.47 -2.15 5.31
C ALA A 345 -0.05 -2.89 6.56
N SER A 346 0.90 -3.34 7.38
CA SER A 346 0.65 -3.79 8.76
C SER A 346 1.02 -2.70 9.77
N THR A 347 0.98 -3.04 11.07
CA THR A 347 1.30 -2.13 12.17
C THR A 347 2.60 -1.37 11.94
N TYR A 348 2.54 -0.04 12.10
CA TYR A 348 3.66 0.88 11.92
C TYR A 348 4.35 0.78 10.54
N GLY A 349 3.62 0.25 9.55
CA GLY A 349 4.05 0.11 8.17
C GLY A 349 3.53 1.25 7.30
N VAL A 350 4.33 1.63 6.32
CA VAL A 350 3.89 2.36 5.12
C VAL A 350 4.20 1.46 3.93
N GLY A 351 3.18 1.07 3.18
CA GLY A 351 3.31 0.25 1.98
C GLY A 351 2.75 1.00 0.77
N ILE A 352 3.54 1.12 -0.29
CA ILE A 352 3.15 1.83 -1.50
C ILE A 352 3.55 1.00 -2.72
N LEU A 353 2.61 0.79 -3.63
CA LEU A 353 2.87 0.41 -5.00
C LEU A 353 2.43 1.59 -5.86
N GLY A 354 3.36 2.19 -6.60
CA GLY A 354 3.03 3.19 -7.60
C GLY A 354 3.37 2.69 -9.00
N ASP A 355 2.40 2.79 -9.90
CA ASP A 355 2.56 2.62 -11.34
C ASP A 355 2.16 3.92 -12.06
N ARG A 356 2.85 4.28 -13.13
CA ARG A 356 2.68 5.59 -13.81
C ARG A 356 2.05 5.47 -15.17
N ASP A 357 2.33 4.43 -15.94
CA ASP A 357 1.92 4.38 -17.34
C ASP A 357 1.87 2.93 -17.80
N GLY A 358 0.70 2.47 -18.26
CA GLY A 358 0.55 1.12 -18.74
C GLY A 358 -0.89 0.63 -18.69
N ASN A 359 -1.21 -0.46 -19.37
CA ASN A 359 -2.46 -1.17 -19.09
C ASN A 359 -2.10 -2.35 -18.21
N ASP A 360 -2.25 -2.16 -16.91
CA ASP A 360 -1.62 -2.97 -15.89
C ASP A 360 -2.61 -3.94 -15.26
N MET A 361 -2.05 -5.04 -14.77
CA MET A 361 -2.82 -6.10 -14.15
C MET A 361 -2.40 -6.30 -12.70
N TYR A 362 -3.28 -5.94 -11.78
CA TYR A 362 -3.14 -6.15 -10.34
C TYR A 362 -3.90 -7.40 -9.94
N LEU A 363 -3.21 -8.54 -9.88
CA LEU A 363 -3.81 -9.85 -9.71
C LEU A 363 -3.51 -10.43 -8.32
N ILE A 364 -4.57 -10.72 -7.57
CA ILE A 364 -4.47 -11.49 -6.33
C ILE A 364 -4.95 -12.92 -6.55
N LEU A 365 -4.05 -13.87 -6.28
CA LEU A 365 -4.29 -15.29 -6.45
C LEU A 365 -5.32 -15.83 -5.44
N GLU A 366 -6.23 -16.68 -5.93
CA GLU A 366 -7.21 -17.45 -5.17
C GLU A 366 -6.56 -18.58 -4.34
N LYS A 367 -5.64 -18.23 -3.44
CA LYS A 367 -4.80 -19.20 -2.73
C LYS A 367 -5.33 -19.61 -1.36
N TYR A 368 -5.93 -18.67 -0.63
CA TYR A 368 -6.31 -18.86 0.77
C TYR A 368 -7.80 -18.61 0.97
N THR A 369 -8.60 -19.65 1.17
CA THR A 369 -10.05 -19.51 1.36
C THR A 369 -10.38 -18.78 2.67
N ASP A 370 -11.38 -17.89 2.66
CA ASP A 370 -11.96 -17.31 3.88
C ASP A 370 -12.95 -18.29 4.52
N GLU A 371 -12.44 -19.40 5.05
CA GLU A 371 -13.23 -20.52 5.58
C GLU A 371 -14.23 -20.12 6.68
N ILE A 372 -14.00 -18.98 7.33
CA ILE A 372 -14.90 -18.43 8.37
C ILE A 372 -16.22 -17.95 7.76
N ARG A 373 -16.18 -17.40 6.54
CA ARG A 373 -17.34 -16.77 5.90
C ARG A 373 -17.85 -17.55 4.70
N TYR A 374 -16.97 -18.17 3.92
CA TYR A 374 -17.28 -18.78 2.63
C TYR A 374 -16.45 -20.04 2.38
N LEU A 375 -16.93 -20.90 1.49
CA LEU A 375 -16.21 -22.11 1.06
C LEU A 375 -15.58 -21.96 -0.35
N ASP A 376 -15.89 -20.86 -1.03
CA ASP A 376 -15.62 -20.60 -2.44
C ASP A 376 -15.13 -19.16 -2.69
N HIS A 377 -14.65 -18.48 -1.64
CA HIS A 377 -14.06 -17.14 -1.72
C HIS A 377 -12.78 -17.05 -0.90
N TYR A 378 -11.89 -16.14 -1.30
CA TYR A 378 -10.49 -16.10 -0.90
C TYR A 378 -10.12 -14.79 -0.20
N LEU A 379 -9.19 -14.90 0.74
CA LEU A 379 -8.57 -13.77 1.43
C LEU A 379 -7.52 -13.14 0.51
N SER A 380 -7.63 -11.82 0.31
CA SER A 380 -6.63 -11.02 -0.40
C SER A 380 -5.79 -10.20 0.58
N LEU A 381 -6.41 -9.39 1.45
CA LEU A 381 -5.72 -8.40 2.29
C LEU A 381 -4.69 -7.55 1.52
N SER A 382 -4.97 -7.18 0.28
CA SER A 382 -3.98 -6.63 -0.67
C SER A 382 -4.51 -5.41 -1.39
N GLN A 383 -3.74 -4.81 -2.30
CA GLN A 383 -4.17 -3.69 -3.15
C GLN A 383 -4.54 -2.44 -2.35
N GLY A 384 -3.52 -1.81 -1.77
CA GLY A 384 -3.69 -0.63 -0.92
C GLY A 384 -4.47 -0.95 0.37
N PHE A 385 -4.47 -2.21 0.80
CA PHE A 385 -5.17 -2.64 2.02
C PHE A 385 -4.29 -2.48 3.26
N THR A 386 -4.92 -2.32 4.42
CA THR A 386 -4.20 -2.19 5.71
C THR A 386 -4.87 -3.01 6.81
N ALA A 387 -4.05 -3.71 7.61
CA ALA A 387 -4.52 -4.43 8.79
C ALA A 387 -3.48 -4.51 9.92
N GLY A 388 -3.92 -4.12 11.10
CA GLY A 388 -3.17 -4.24 12.35
C GLY A 388 -3.60 -5.45 13.19
N PHE A 389 -2.99 -5.60 14.36
CA PHE A 389 -3.33 -6.66 15.31
C PHE A 389 -4.35 -6.16 16.31
N ARG A 390 -5.62 -6.21 15.91
CA ARG A 390 -6.75 -5.83 16.77
C ARG A 390 -6.83 -6.74 18.01
N PRO A 391 -7.09 -6.20 19.22
CA PRO A 391 -7.37 -4.80 19.53
C PRO A 391 -6.15 -3.97 19.96
N ASP A 392 -4.94 -4.51 19.87
CA ASP A 392 -3.79 -3.98 20.62
C ASP A 392 -2.84 -3.09 19.84
N LEU A 393 -2.78 -3.27 18.53
CA LEU A 393 -1.86 -2.56 17.63
C LEU A 393 -2.62 -2.04 16.40
N SER A 394 -2.65 -0.72 16.23
CA SER A 394 -3.17 -0.07 15.03
C SER A 394 -2.45 -0.57 13.77
N ALA A 395 -3.13 -0.49 12.63
CA ALA A 395 -2.57 -0.83 11.33
C ALA A 395 -1.60 0.26 10.82
N GLY A 396 -1.27 0.18 9.53
CA GLY A 396 -0.40 1.13 8.84
C GLY A 396 -1.14 1.92 7.76
N ILE A 397 -0.36 2.44 6.82
CA ILE A 397 -0.83 3.19 5.64
C ILE A 397 -0.47 2.39 4.40
N GLY A 398 -1.47 1.82 3.72
CA GLY A 398 -1.30 1.04 2.50
C GLY A 398 -1.95 1.75 1.31
N ILE A 399 -1.23 1.92 0.20
CA ILE A 399 -1.68 2.74 -0.93
C ILE A 399 -1.25 2.13 -2.27
N ILE A 400 -2.16 2.12 -3.26
CA ILE A 400 -1.80 2.07 -4.69
C ILE A 400 -1.92 3.49 -5.27
N LEU A 401 -0.94 3.88 -6.07
CA LEU A 401 -0.89 5.14 -6.79
C LEU A 401 -0.75 4.85 -8.28
N GLU A 402 -1.81 4.99 -9.06
CA GLU A 402 -1.83 4.77 -10.51
C GLU A 402 -1.92 6.16 -11.21
N GLN A 403 -1.36 6.36 -12.42
CA GLN A 403 -1.54 7.60 -13.19
C GLN A 403 -2.16 7.49 -14.60
N SER A 404 -2.13 6.36 -15.28
CA SER A 404 -2.36 6.25 -16.72
C SER A 404 -2.52 4.81 -17.23
N GLY A 405 -3.70 4.53 -17.79
CA GLY A 405 -3.96 3.44 -18.74
C GLY A 405 -5.16 2.62 -18.30
N ASN A 406 -5.52 1.54 -19.01
CA ASN A 406 -6.75 0.81 -18.69
C ASN A 406 -6.42 -0.43 -17.85
N ASP A 407 -6.67 -0.34 -16.56
CA ASP A 407 -6.14 -1.24 -15.57
C ASP A 407 -7.16 -2.26 -15.08
N TYR A 408 -6.63 -3.39 -14.65
CA TYR A 408 -7.41 -4.51 -14.17
C TYR A 408 -7.03 -4.89 -12.75
N TYR A 409 -7.87 -4.50 -11.80
CA TYR A 409 -7.73 -4.84 -10.39
C TYR A 409 -8.57 -6.06 -10.05
N LEU A 410 -7.92 -7.21 -9.87
CA LEU A 410 -8.57 -8.44 -9.41
C LEU A 410 -8.20 -8.76 -7.97
N GLY A 411 -9.20 -8.74 -7.11
CA GLY A 411 -9.11 -9.20 -5.72
C GLY A 411 -10.35 -10.00 -5.32
N ASP A 412 -10.44 -10.39 -4.06
CA ASP A 412 -11.63 -11.08 -3.53
C ASP A 412 -12.07 -10.42 -2.22
N ILE A 413 -11.59 -10.90 -1.07
CA ILE A 413 -11.97 -10.36 0.25
C ILE A 413 -10.84 -9.52 0.85
N PHE A 414 -11.16 -8.30 1.29
CA PHE A 414 -10.24 -7.30 1.86
C PHE A 414 -9.21 -6.81 0.84
N ALA A 415 -9.63 -5.93 -0.07
CA ALA A 415 -8.77 -5.40 -1.12
C ALA A 415 -9.17 -3.99 -1.56
N GLN A 416 -8.50 -3.46 -2.59
CA GLN A 416 -8.89 -2.27 -3.34
C GLN A 416 -9.15 -1.04 -2.46
N GLY A 417 -8.09 -0.55 -1.79
CA GLY A 417 -8.15 0.67 -0.98
C GLY A 417 -8.99 0.54 0.28
N SER A 418 -9.24 -0.68 0.75
CA SER A 418 -10.01 -0.92 1.98
C SER A 418 -9.12 -0.97 3.22
N SER A 419 -9.71 -0.88 4.40
CA SER A 419 -8.94 -0.79 5.64
C SER A 419 -9.54 -1.54 6.82
N TYR A 420 -8.67 -1.95 7.74
CA TYR A 420 -9.02 -2.64 8.96
C TYR A 420 -8.18 -2.16 10.16
N TRP A 421 -8.86 -1.66 11.20
CA TRP A 421 -8.28 -1.32 12.51
C TRP A 421 -7.25 -0.17 12.54
N TYR A 422 -7.73 1.08 12.67
CA TYR A 422 -6.90 2.30 12.81
C TYR A 422 -5.85 2.46 11.70
N GLY A 423 -6.16 2.00 10.50
CA GLY A 423 -5.32 2.15 9.31
C GLY A 423 -5.93 3.06 8.27
N ILE A 424 -5.10 3.46 7.31
CA ILE A 424 -5.52 4.09 6.06
C ILE A 424 -5.19 3.12 4.92
N GLY A 425 -6.23 2.71 4.18
CA GLY A 425 -6.09 1.97 2.93
C GLY A 425 -6.56 2.86 1.78
N ALA A 426 -5.83 2.88 0.67
CA ALA A 426 -6.20 3.71 -0.47
C ALA A 426 -5.82 3.15 -1.85
N ILE A 427 -6.61 3.52 -2.85
CA ILE A 427 -6.20 3.57 -4.26
C ILE A 427 -6.44 5.00 -4.75
N VAL A 428 -5.47 5.55 -5.47
CA VAL A 428 -5.63 6.79 -6.22
C VAL A 428 -5.26 6.51 -7.66
N ASP A 429 -6.26 6.48 -8.53
CA ASP A 429 -6.17 6.31 -9.97
C ASP A 429 -6.39 7.69 -10.65
N ASP A 430 -5.74 7.96 -11.77
CA ASP A 430 -5.78 9.29 -12.42
C ASP A 430 -6.45 9.27 -13.81
N LYS A 431 -6.27 8.20 -14.59
CA LYS A 431 -6.76 8.07 -15.97
C LYS A 431 -6.84 6.61 -16.38
N GLY A 432 -7.98 6.19 -16.88
CA GLY A 432 -8.09 4.88 -17.49
C GLY A 432 -9.45 4.53 -18.03
N ASN A 433 -9.76 3.24 -18.13
CA ASN A 433 -11.12 2.71 -18.19
C ASN A 433 -11.03 1.39 -17.43
N ASP A 434 -11.16 1.51 -16.12
CA ASP A 434 -10.55 0.59 -15.19
C ASP A 434 -11.58 -0.40 -14.66
N ASN A 435 -11.08 -1.57 -14.31
CA ASN A 435 -11.91 -2.67 -13.89
C ASN A 435 -11.54 -3.09 -12.47
N TYR A 436 -12.38 -2.65 -11.53
CA TYR A 436 -12.28 -3.04 -10.13
C TYR A 436 -13.18 -4.24 -9.88
N VAL A 437 -12.61 -5.45 -9.89
CA VAL A 437 -13.36 -6.70 -9.72
C VAL A 437 -12.95 -7.38 -8.42
N ALA A 438 -13.86 -7.43 -7.47
CA ALA A 438 -13.67 -8.19 -6.24
C ALA A 438 -14.99 -8.62 -5.61
N TYR A 439 -14.96 -9.13 -4.37
CA TYR A 439 -16.15 -9.67 -3.73
C TYR A 439 -16.59 -8.86 -2.51
N GLN A 440 -15.79 -8.76 -1.45
CA GLN A 440 -16.29 -8.21 -0.18
C GLN A 440 -15.23 -7.41 0.58
N TYR A 441 -15.62 -6.31 1.22
CA TYR A 441 -14.68 -5.41 1.92
C TYR A 441 -13.65 -4.82 0.94
N VAL A 442 -14.16 -4.18 -0.11
CA VAL A 442 -13.38 -3.69 -1.27
C VAL A 442 -13.83 -2.31 -1.74
N GLN A 443 -13.04 -1.67 -2.59
CA GLN A 443 -13.39 -0.42 -3.28
C GLN A 443 -13.65 0.72 -2.29
N GLY A 444 -12.61 1.06 -1.53
CA GLY A 444 -12.63 2.14 -0.55
C GLY A 444 -13.47 1.83 0.70
N ALA A 445 -13.59 0.58 1.12
CA ALA A 445 -14.37 0.22 2.31
C ALA A 445 -13.56 0.38 3.61
N GLY A 446 -14.18 0.96 4.65
CA GLY A 446 -13.57 1.07 5.97
C GLY A 446 -14.17 0.10 6.99
N THR A 447 -13.32 -0.57 7.77
CA THR A 447 -13.78 -1.53 8.79
C THR A 447 -13.06 -1.37 10.14
N HIS A 448 -13.84 -1.34 11.23
CA HIS A 448 -13.35 -1.23 12.63
C HIS A 448 -12.45 -0.01 12.91
N ILE A 449 -13.02 1.19 12.91
CA ILE A 449 -12.33 2.45 13.21
C ILE A 449 -11.14 2.66 12.26
N ALA A 450 -11.39 2.53 10.96
CA ALA A 450 -10.38 2.69 9.91
C ALA A 450 -10.89 3.60 8.78
N ILE A 451 -10.00 3.94 7.84
CA ILE A 451 -10.28 4.84 6.72
C ILE A 451 -9.92 4.11 5.43
N GLY A 452 -10.93 3.73 4.65
CA GLY A 452 -10.77 3.19 3.29
C GLY A 452 -11.17 4.25 2.27
N VAL A 453 -10.33 4.42 1.25
CA VAL A 453 -10.50 5.46 0.22
C VAL A 453 -10.21 4.86 -1.16
N LEU A 454 -11.08 5.11 -2.13
CA LEU A 454 -10.78 4.93 -3.54
C LEU A 454 -11.07 6.26 -4.23
N VAL A 455 -10.08 6.81 -4.91
CA VAL A 455 -10.24 7.98 -5.76
C VAL A 455 -9.93 7.55 -7.19
N ASP A 456 -10.92 7.65 -8.06
CA ASP A 456 -10.75 7.57 -9.51
C ASP A 456 -11.06 8.94 -10.09
N LYS A 457 -10.31 9.39 -11.09
CA LYS A 457 -10.44 10.77 -11.60
C LYS A 457 -10.98 10.84 -13.00
N GLN A 458 -10.73 9.82 -13.82
CA GLN A 458 -11.06 9.84 -15.24
C GLN A 458 -11.12 8.42 -15.77
N GLY A 459 -12.22 8.07 -16.41
CA GLY A 459 -12.33 6.79 -17.10
C GLY A 459 -13.77 6.38 -17.26
N ASN A 460 -14.08 5.43 -18.13
CA ASN A 460 -15.39 4.77 -18.07
C ASN A 460 -15.19 3.45 -17.33
N ASP A 461 -15.40 3.49 -16.03
CA ASP A 461 -14.89 2.52 -15.08
C ASP A 461 -15.97 1.53 -14.65
N ASN A 462 -15.53 0.35 -14.25
CA ASN A 462 -16.39 -0.75 -13.89
C ASN A 462 -16.05 -1.29 -12.51
N TYR A 463 -16.94 -1.00 -11.56
CA TYR A 463 -16.84 -1.42 -10.17
C TYR A 463 -17.77 -2.61 -9.91
N VAL A 464 -17.19 -3.79 -9.72
CA VAL A 464 -17.94 -5.03 -9.45
C VAL A 464 -17.59 -5.58 -8.08
N ALA A 465 -18.58 -5.66 -7.20
CA ALA A 465 -18.45 -6.25 -5.87
C ALA A 465 -19.72 -6.96 -5.40
N LYS A 466 -19.66 -7.66 -4.27
CA LYS A 466 -20.84 -8.15 -3.54
C LYS A 466 -21.29 -7.15 -2.49
N GLY A 467 -20.50 -6.88 -1.45
CA GLY A 467 -20.98 -6.03 -0.37
C GLY A 467 -19.96 -5.62 0.67
N VAL A 468 -20.33 -4.67 1.52
CA VAL A 468 -19.37 -3.87 2.29
C VAL A 468 -18.33 -3.29 1.33
N SER A 469 -18.81 -2.66 0.26
CA SER A 469 -17.96 -2.20 -0.85
C SER A 469 -18.44 -0.88 -1.42
N GLN A 470 -17.66 -0.26 -2.30
CA GLN A 470 -18.02 0.98 -3.02
C GLN A 470 -18.30 2.10 -2.03
N GLY A 471 -17.26 2.47 -1.27
CA GLY A 471 -17.33 3.51 -0.26
C GLY A 471 -18.18 3.13 0.95
N CYS A 472 -18.22 1.85 1.34
CA CYS A 472 -19.00 1.42 2.51
C CYS A 472 -18.24 1.65 3.83
N GLY A 473 -18.85 2.34 4.78
CA GLY A 473 -18.34 2.48 6.15
C GLY A 473 -18.93 1.44 7.09
N HIS A 474 -18.08 0.66 7.77
CA HIS A 474 -18.49 -0.36 8.72
C HIS A 474 -17.82 -0.24 10.09
N ASP A 475 -18.61 -0.32 11.16
CA ASP A 475 -18.13 -0.37 12.56
C ASP A 475 -17.21 0.83 12.91
N LEU A 476 -17.80 2.03 12.95
CA LEU A 476 -17.12 3.30 13.28
C LEU A 476 -16.00 3.71 12.31
N SER A 477 -16.12 3.33 11.04
CA SER A 477 -15.10 3.59 10.00
C SER A 477 -15.63 4.47 8.89
N LEU A 478 -14.71 5.14 8.19
CA LEU A 478 -14.98 5.78 6.91
C LEU A 478 -14.74 4.80 5.77
N GLY A 479 -15.75 4.58 4.94
CA GLY A 479 -15.53 4.13 3.57
C GLY A 479 -15.88 5.26 2.60
N LEU A 480 -15.01 5.50 1.62
CA LEU A 480 -15.16 6.56 0.65
C LEU A 480 -14.74 6.07 -0.74
N LEU A 481 -15.65 6.23 -1.71
CA LEU A 481 -15.34 6.12 -3.13
C LEU A 481 -15.65 7.47 -3.76
N TYR A 482 -14.68 8.03 -4.46
CA TYR A 482 -14.82 9.30 -5.17
C TYR A 482 -14.39 9.11 -6.61
N ASP A 483 -15.38 9.12 -7.50
CA ASP A 483 -15.23 9.15 -8.95
C ASP A 483 -15.50 10.57 -9.46
N ILE A 484 -14.73 11.04 -10.44
CA ILE A 484 -14.81 12.42 -10.94
C ILE A 484 -15.38 12.49 -12.35
N LYS A 485 -15.02 11.56 -13.24
CA LYS A 485 -15.42 11.64 -14.66
C LYS A 485 -15.48 10.27 -15.28
N GLY A 486 -16.61 9.97 -15.90
CA GLY A 486 -16.73 8.76 -16.68
C GLY A 486 -18.08 8.56 -17.32
N ASP A 487 -18.33 7.36 -17.81
CA ASP A 487 -19.68 6.81 -17.90
C ASP A 487 -19.57 5.44 -17.20
N ASP A 488 -19.89 5.40 -15.91
CA ASP A 488 -19.40 4.38 -14.98
C ASP A 488 -20.45 3.32 -14.63
N SER A 489 -19.97 2.13 -14.27
CA SER A 489 -20.82 1.01 -13.85
C SER A 489 -20.52 0.57 -12.42
N TYR A 490 -21.48 0.81 -11.53
CA TYR A 490 -21.43 0.36 -10.15
C TYR A 490 -22.33 -0.85 -9.95
N VAL A 491 -21.74 -2.04 -9.88
CA VAL A 491 -22.45 -3.31 -9.69
C VAL A 491 -22.17 -3.88 -8.30
N ALA A 492 -23.21 -3.98 -7.47
CA ALA A 492 -23.12 -4.59 -6.15
C ALA A 492 -24.28 -5.53 -5.82
N TYR A 493 -24.14 -6.34 -4.78
CA TYR A 493 -25.20 -7.21 -4.29
C TYR A 493 -25.96 -6.61 -3.10
N ASP A 494 -25.27 -6.23 -2.02
CA ASP A 494 -25.83 -5.61 -0.82
C ASP A 494 -24.81 -4.72 -0.09
N LEU A 495 -25.26 -3.87 0.85
CA LEU A 495 -24.39 -3.06 1.72
C LEU A 495 -23.24 -2.33 0.99
N SER A 496 -23.60 -1.55 -0.04
CA SER A 496 -22.66 -0.88 -0.95
C SER A 496 -23.24 0.42 -1.49
N GLN A 497 -22.44 1.14 -2.29
CA GLN A 497 -22.78 2.43 -2.93
C GLN A 497 -23.05 3.47 -1.86
N GLY A 498 -21.99 3.79 -1.10
CA GLY A 498 -22.02 4.80 -0.05
C GLY A 498 -22.86 4.40 1.17
N ALA A 499 -22.95 3.11 1.47
CA ALA A 499 -23.70 2.65 2.63
C ALA A 499 -22.89 2.75 3.93
N GLY A 500 -23.50 3.26 5.00
CA GLY A 500 -22.99 3.20 6.37
C GLY A 500 -23.73 2.15 7.18
N ASN A 501 -23.00 1.29 7.89
CA ASN A 501 -23.57 0.33 8.84
C ASN A 501 -22.75 0.23 10.13
N ALA A 502 -23.44 -0.11 11.22
CA ALA A 502 -22.82 -0.29 12.53
C ALA A 502 -22.01 0.95 12.96
N ASN A 503 -22.57 2.14 12.74
CA ASN A 503 -21.99 3.44 13.08
C ASN A 503 -20.86 3.89 12.15
N GLY A 504 -20.71 3.23 11.00
CA GLY A 504 -19.81 3.67 9.95
C GLY A 504 -20.39 4.84 9.15
N VAL A 505 -19.50 5.54 8.46
CA VAL A 505 -19.85 6.56 7.47
C VAL A 505 -19.44 6.03 6.10
N GLY A 506 -20.42 5.79 5.23
CA GLY A 506 -20.19 5.41 3.84
C GLY A 506 -20.53 6.56 2.91
N ILE A 507 -19.65 6.81 1.94
CA ILE A 507 -19.78 7.89 0.97
C ILE A 507 -19.36 7.35 -0.40
N LEU A 508 -20.25 7.47 -1.38
CA LEU A 508 -19.92 7.38 -2.81
C LEU A 508 -20.25 8.74 -3.41
N ILE A 509 -19.27 9.35 -4.07
CA ILE A 509 -19.41 10.58 -4.84
C ILE A 509 -19.03 10.28 -6.28
N ASP A 510 -19.91 10.66 -7.21
CA ASP A 510 -19.67 10.69 -8.64
C ASP A 510 -19.93 12.14 -9.13
N GLU A 511 -18.93 12.81 -9.72
CA GLU A 511 -19.09 14.21 -10.14
C GLU A 511 -19.67 14.39 -11.55
N SER A 512 -19.46 13.44 -12.47
CA SER A 512 -19.97 13.56 -13.84
C SER A 512 -19.87 12.27 -14.64
N GLY A 513 -20.97 11.95 -15.31
CA GLY A 513 -21.01 10.87 -16.27
C GLY A 513 -22.40 10.57 -16.76
N ASN A 514 -22.63 9.39 -17.32
CA ASN A 514 -23.95 8.81 -17.44
C ASN A 514 -23.89 7.40 -16.86
N ASP A 515 -24.24 7.29 -15.59
CA ASP A 515 -23.74 6.25 -14.73
C ASP A 515 -24.82 5.23 -14.40
N THR A 516 -24.39 4.00 -14.13
CA THR A 516 -25.30 2.88 -13.85
C THR A 516 -25.05 2.29 -12.48
N TYR A 517 -26.02 2.47 -11.59
CA TYR A 517 -26.01 1.96 -10.22
C TYR A 517 -26.92 0.73 -10.08
N SER A 518 -26.32 -0.43 -10.26
CA SER A 518 -26.99 -1.73 -10.23
C SER A 518 -26.78 -2.47 -8.92
N VAL A 519 -27.87 -2.77 -8.21
CA VAL A 519 -27.82 -3.58 -6.98
C VAL A 519 -28.79 -4.76 -6.99
N LYS A 520 -28.42 -5.88 -6.34
CA LYS A 520 -29.36 -7.00 -6.18
C LYS A 520 -30.36 -6.79 -5.04
N LYS A 521 -29.89 -6.38 -3.85
CA LYS A 521 -30.72 -6.07 -2.69
C LYS A 521 -30.75 -4.56 -2.47
N THR A 522 -31.94 -3.98 -2.55
CA THR A 522 -32.13 -2.51 -2.57
C THR A 522 -32.35 -1.87 -1.20
N HIS A 523 -32.39 -2.67 -0.12
CA HIS A 523 -32.83 -2.19 1.20
C HIS A 523 -31.71 -1.55 2.01
N ASN A 524 -30.45 -1.90 1.74
CA ASN A 524 -29.27 -1.48 2.50
C ASN A 524 -28.13 -0.96 1.60
N THR A 525 -28.47 -0.36 0.46
CA THR A 525 -27.54 0.17 -0.56
C THR A 525 -27.96 1.58 -0.98
N GLN A 526 -27.17 2.23 -1.84
CA GLN A 526 -27.50 3.52 -2.48
C GLN A 526 -27.76 4.62 -1.45
N GLY A 527 -26.72 4.87 -0.64
CA GLY A 527 -26.76 5.86 0.43
C GLY A 527 -27.49 5.40 1.69
N TYR A 528 -27.46 4.12 2.03
CA TYR A 528 -28.12 3.60 3.23
C TYR A 528 -27.39 3.97 4.52
N GLY A 529 -28.12 4.44 5.54
CA GLY A 529 -27.58 4.67 6.89
C GLY A 529 -28.58 4.26 7.97
N ASP A 530 -28.12 3.56 9.01
CA ASP A 530 -28.96 3.04 10.09
C ASP A 530 -28.52 3.46 11.48
N SER A 531 -29.44 3.38 12.45
CA SER A 531 -29.07 3.51 13.86
C SER A 531 -28.76 2.15 14.46
N ARG A 532 -27.60 2.02 15.12
CA ARG A 532 -27.21 0.81 15.84
C ARG A 532 -26.45 1.18 17.12
N ARG A 533 -26.62 0.41 18.20
CA ARG A 533 -25.87 0.60 19.46
C ARG A 533 -25.93 2.05 20.01
N GLU A 534 -27.06 2.74 19.83
CA GLU A 534 -27.26 4.13 20.24
C GLU A 534 -26.40 5.18 19.48
N TYR A 535 -25.86 4.79 18.33
CA TYR A 535 -25.15 5.64 17.37
C TYR A 535 -25.82 5.56 15.99
N GLY A 536 -25.67 6.59 15.17
CA GLY A 536 -26.12 6.60 13.78
C GLY A 536 -24.98 6.27 12.82
N SER A 537 -25.27 5.49 11.79
CA SER A 537 -24.45 5.31 10.59
C SER A 537 -24.90 6.31 9.53
N ILE A 538 -23.96 6.99 8.89
CA ILE A 538 -24.26 7.93 7.80
C ILE A 538 -24.02 7.20 6.48
N GLY A 539 -24.98 7.26 5.56
CA GLY A 539 -24.81 6.76 4.20
C GLY A 539 -25.11 7.86 3.18
N VAL A 540 -24.22 8.04 2.22
CA VAL A 540 -24.37 9.03 1.15
C VAL A 540 -24.03 8.39 -0.20
N LEU A 541 -24.98 8.38 -1.11
CA LEU A 541 -24.72 8.27 -2.55
C LEU A 541 -24.99 9.65 -3.17
N LEU A 542 -23.96 10.29 -3.69
CA LEU A 542 -24.00 11.61 -4.29
C LEU A 542 -23.58 11.50 -5.75
N ASP A 543 -24.55 11.54 -6.64
CA ASP A 543 -24.33 11.78 -8.07
C ASP A 543 -24.59 13.28 -8.34
N ILE A 544 -23.71 13.94 -9.10
CA ILE A 544 -23.80 15.38 -9.35
C ILE A 544 -24.32 15.71 -10.74
N LYS A 545 -23.88 15.01 -11.80
CA LYS A 545 -24.25 15.37 -13.18
C LYS A 545 -24.35 14.12 -14.04
N GLY A 546 -25.45 14.01 -14.78
CA GLY A 546 -25.56 12.95 -15.77
C GLY A 546 -26.97 12.69 -16.26
N GLU A 547 -27.11 11.64 -17.07
CA GLU A 547 -28.38 10.95 -17.25
C GLU A 547 -28.23 9.51 -16.72
N ASP A 548 -28.69 9.27 -15.50
CA ASP A 548 -28.21 8.14 -14.71
C ASP A 548 -29.28 7.07 -14.47
N PHE A 549 -28.84 5.83 -14.26
CA PHE A 549 -29.70 4.72 -13.93
C PHE A 549 -29.49 4.20 -12.52
N PHE A 550 -30.49 4.39 -11.66
CA PHE A 550 -30.49 3.82 -10.32
C PHE A 550 -31.46 2.65 -10.20
N ARG A 551 -30.99 1.54 -9.61
CA ARG A 551 -31.87 0.41 -9.30
C ARG A 551 -33.00 0.74 -8.33
N SER A 552 -32.75 1.60 -7.34
CA SER A 552 -33.74 1.92 -6.30
C SER A 552 -33.97 3.40 -6.03
N GLY A 553 -33.17 4.27 -6.65
CA GLY A 553 -33.39 5.71 -6.77
C GLY A 553 -34.10 6.08 -8.09
N THR A 554 -34.02 7.35 -8.47
CA THR A 554 -34.51 7.85 -9.77
C THR A 554 -33.64 9.04 -10.17
N ASP A 555 -33.33 9.13 -11.46
CA ASP A 555 -32.61 10.23 -12.09
C ASP A 555 -33.20 11.61 -11.71
N LYS A 556 -32.33 12.57 -11.40
CA LYS A 556 -32.62 13.95 -10.97
C LYS A 556 -33.56 14.03 -9.76
N THR A 557 -33.42 13.09 -8.84
CA THR A 557 -34.21 13.06 -7.59
C THR A 557 -33.36 12.76 -6.36
N LEU A 558 -33.97 12.99 -5.20
CA LEU A 558 -33.44 12.61 -3.90
C LEU A 558 -34.33 11.54 -3.26
N TRP A 559 -33.69 10.59 -2.57
CA TRP A 559 -34.37 9.57 -1.79
C TRP A 559 -33.67 9.33 -0.46
N LYS A 560 -34.42 8.84 0.53
CA LYS A 560 -33.89 8.47 1.84
C LYS A 560 -33.75 6.95 1.95
N LYS A 561 -32.66 6.46 2.55
CA LYS A 561 -32.42 5.04 2.80
C LYS A 561 -32.00 4.82 4.26
N GLY A 562 -32.89 4.20 5.02
CA GLY A 562 -32.69 4.05 6.46
C GLY A 562 -32.99 5.35 7.21
N GLU A 563 -32.40 5.51 8.39
CA GLU A 563 -32.65 6.63 9.30
C GLU A 563 -31.77 7.84 9.00
N CYS A 564 -30.49 7.59 8.68
CA CYS A 564 -29.46 8.60 8.47
C CYS A 564 -28.76 8.45 7.11
N GLY A 565 -29.50 7.94 6.11
CA GLY A 565 -28.98 7.72 4.77
C GLY A 565 -29.73 8.49 3.69
N ILE A 566 -28.97 8.96 2.69
CA ILE A 566 -29.46 9.72 1.55
C ILE A 566 -28.78 9.27 0.26
N GLY A 567 -29.59 9.11 -0.78
CA GLY A 567 -29.10 9.08 -2.15
C GLY A 567 -29.69 10.27 -2.91
N ILE A 568 -28.88 10.89 -3.75
CA ILE A 568 -29.28 12.04 -4.56
C ILE A 568 -28.56 11.99 -5.90
N ASP A 569 -29.29 12.46 -6.90
CA ASP A 569 -28.79 12.85 -8.20
C ASP A 569 -29.26 14.30 -8.46
N TRP A 570 -28.32 15.20 -8.77
CA TRP A 570 -28.52 16.65 -8.79
C TRP A 570 -28.90 17.24 -10.15
N GLU A 571 -28.15 16.95 -11.23
CA GLU A 571 -28.25 17.70 -12.51
C GLU A 571 -28.65 16.85 -13.71
#